data_AF-A0A7S3K8B4-F1
#
_entry.id   AF-A0A7S3K8B4-F1
#
_cell.length_a   1.000
_cell.length_b   1.000
_cell.length_c   1.000
_cell.angle_alpha   90.00
_cell.angle_beta   90.00
_cell.angle_gamma   90.00
#
_symmetry.space_group_name_H-M   'P 1'
#
loop_
_entity.id
_entity.type
_entity.pdbx_description
1 polymer ?
#
loop_
_entity_poly.entity_id
_entity_poly.type
_entity_poly.pdbx_seq_one_letter_code
_entity_poly.pdbx_strand_id
1 'polypeptide(L)'
;MGDLNFRLEYPLQKTLQILSEINEENWQTSLNFLTNREQLTLLRKGYDWLNEYKEMKIDFLPTYKYDGSSENYDKSSKRIPSWCDRILWKEGRDSEKIVIPVC
;
A
#
# COMPACT_ATOMS: atom_id res chain seq x y z
N MET A 1 14.31 -5.57 6.89
CA MET A 1 13.22 -4.60 6.68
C MET A 1 13.79 -3.40 5.95
N GLY A 2 13.12 -2.96 4.89
CA GLY A 2 13.54 -1.84 4.07
C GLY A 2 12.32 -1.14 3.49
N ASP A 3 12.50 0.09 3.01
CA ASP A 3 11.50 0.84 2.28
C ASP A 3 11.38 0.26 0.87
N LEU A 4 10.39 -0.61 0.67
CA LEU A 4 10.16 -1.26 -0.61
C LEU A 4 9.53 -0.30 -1.63
N ASN A 5 9.16 0.93 -1.21
CA ASN A 5 8.65 2.01 -2.06
C ASN A 5 7.49 1.62 -2.99
N PHE A 6 6.72 0.58 -2.66
CA PHE A 6 5.56 0.21 -3.44
C PHE A 6 4.53 1.34 -3.42
N ARG A 7 4.03 1.67 -4.60
CA ARG A 7 3.02 2.72 -4.79
C ARG A 7 1.68 2.14 -5.21
N LEU A 8 0.65 2.90 -4.93
CA LEU A 8 -0.69 2.64 -5.41
C LEU A 8 -0.77 2.97 -6.92
N GLU A 9 -1.17 2.00 -7.73
CA GLU A 9 -1.39 2.19 -9.17
C GLU A 9 -2.82 2.67 -9.43
N TYR A 10 -3.13 3.89 -8.97
CA TYR A 10 -4.44 4.49 -9.17
C TYR A 10 -4.35 6.02 -9.32
N PRO A 11 -5.20 6.67 -10.15
CA PRO A 11 -5.13 8.11 -10.33
C PRO A 11 -5.27 8.88 -9.02
N LEU A 12 -4.41 9.88 -8.81
CA LEU A 12 -4.36 10.70 -7.59
C LEU A 12 -5.73 11.26 -7.21
N GLN A 13 -6.41 11.93 -8.15
CA GLN A 13 -7.72 12.56 -7.88
C GLN A 13 -8.76 11.56 -7.41
N LYS A 14 -8.83 10.39 -8.04
CA LYS A 14 -9.78 9.33 -7.65
C LYS A 14 -9.40 8.70 -6.31
N THR A 15 -8.11 8.54 -6.05
CA THR A 15 -7.60 8.07 -4.74
C THR A 15 -8.02 9.02 -3.63
N LEU A 16 -7.79 10.33 -3.81
CA LEU A 16 -8.17 11.35 -2.84
C LEU A 16 -9.68 11.41 -2.63
N GLN A 17 -10.47 11.27 -3.70
CA GLN A 17 -11.92 11.21 -3.61
C GLN A 17 -12.38 10.04 -2.72
N ILE A 18 -11.90 8.83 -3.00
CA ILE A 18 -12.22 7.64 -2.18
C ILE A 18 -11.83 7.89 -0.73
N LEU A 19 -10.60 8.36 -0.47
CA LEU A 19 -10.13 8.63 0.88
C LEU A 19 -10.98 9.69 1.62
N SER A 20 -11.51 10.68 0.91
CA SER A 20 -12.39 11.71 1.50
C SER A 20 -13.83 11.24 1.77
N GLU A 21 -14.28 10.19 1.08
CA GLU A 21 -15.63 9.64 1.20
C GLU A 21 -15.67 8.39 2.11
N ILE A 22 -14.51 7.95 2.65
CA ILE A 22 -14.43 6.81 3.55
C ILE A 22 -15.18 7.08 4.85
N ASN A 23 -15.99 6.11 5.26
CA ASN A 23 -16.72 6.05 6.52
C ASN A 23 -16.76 4.60 7.03
N GLU A 24 -17.38 4.37 8.18
CA GLU A 24 -17.43 3.03 8.80
C GLU A 24 -18.13 1.98 7.91
N GLU A 25 -19.17 2.36 7.17
CA GLU A 25 -19.94 1.44 6.32
C GLU A 25 -19.15 0.99 5.08
N ASN A 26 -18.36 1.88 4.49
CA ASN A 26 -17.60 1.60 3.28
C ASN A 26 -16.11 1.31 3.53
N TRP A 27 -15.65 1.37 4.79
CA TRP A 27 -14.24 1.25 5.17
C TRP A 27 -13.55 0.06 4.51
N GLN A 28 -14.10 -1.14 4.74
CA GLN A 28 -13.49 -2.38 4.27
C GLN A 28 -13.51 -2.49 2.74
N THR A 29 -14.58 -2.01 2.11
CA THR A 29 -14.73 -2.03 0.64
C THR A 29 -13.76 -1.07 -0.02
N SER A 30 -13.67 0.17 0.46
CA SER A 30 -12.75 1.20 -0.03
C SER A 30 -11.29 0.79 0.17
N LEU A 31 -10.97 0.25 1.36
CA LEU A 31 -9.62 -0.22 1.66
C LEU A 31 -9.23 -1.41 0.80
N ASN A 32 -10.11 -2.40 0.62
CA ASN A 32 -9.88 -3.52 -0.29
C ASN A 32 -9.73 -3.04 -1.74
N PHE A 33 -10.51 -2.05 -2.16
CA PHE A 33 -10.43 -1.50 -3.52
C PHE A 33 -9.05 -0.88 -3.78
N LEU A 34 -8.52 -0.11 -2.84
CA LEU A 34 -7.22 0.53 -2.96
C LEU A 34 -6.08 -0.50 -2.84
N THR A 35 -6.07 -1.35 -1.81
CA THR A 35 -5.03 -2.36 -1.58
C THR A 35 -4.90 -3.40 -2.71
N ASN A 36 -5.98 -3.69 -3.44
CA ASN A 36 -5.94 -4.56 -4.62
C ASN A 36 -5.22 -3.95 -5.84
N ARG A 37 -4.93 -2.64 -5.79
CA ARG A 37 -4.22 -1.87 -6.83
C ARG A 37 -2.83 -1.42 -6.38
N GLU A 38 -2.38 -1.88 -5.22
CA GLU A 38 -1.00 -1.71 -4.80
C GLU A 38 -0.06 -2.57 -5.64
N GLN A 39 1.11 -2.02 -5.98
CA GLN A 39 2.13 -2.71 -6.78
C GLN A 39 2.50 -4.08 -6.22
N LEU A 40 2.71 -4.22 -4.91
CA LEU A 40 3.01 -5.52 -4.30
C LEU A 40 1.88 -6.54 -4.51
N THR A 41 0.63 -6.11 -4.40
CA THR A 41 -0.55 -6.97 -4.62
C THR A 41 -0.65 -7.39 -6.08
N LEU A 42 -0.32 -6.51 -7.01
CA LEU A 42 -0.28 -6.82 -8.44
C LEU A 42 0.88 -7.77 -8.77
N LEU A 43 2.07 -7.56 -8.20
CA LEU A 43 3.23 -8.43 -8.37
C LEU A 43 2.95 -9.85 -7.82
N ARG A 44 2.26 -9.98 -6.67
CA ARG A 44 1.85 -11.29 -6.11
C ARG A 44 0.97 -12.11 -7.06
N LYS A 45 0.23 -11.47 -7.98
CA LYS A 45 -0.56 -12.17 -9.00
C LYS A 45 0.29 -12.70 -10.16
N GLY A 46 1.46 -12.11 -10.40
CA GLY A 46 2.37 -12.48 -11.50
C GLY A 46 3.56 -13.33 -11.06
N TYR A 47 3.87 -13.38 -9.77
CA TYR A 47 5.04 -14.05 -9.22
C TYR A 47 4.67 -14.93 -8.02
N ASP A 48 4.53 -16.24 -8.25
CA ASP A 48 4.08 -17.19 -7.22
C ASP A 48 4.98 -17.24 -5.99
N TRP A 49 6.30 -17.03 -6.16
CA TRP A 49 7.25 -17.01 -5.05
C TRP A 49 6.99 -15.87 -4.03
N LEU A 50 6.32 -14.79 -4.45
CA LEU A 50 5.91 -13.72 -3.52
C LEU A 50 4.77 -14.17 -2.59
N ASN A 51 4.00 -15.19 -2.98
CA ASN A 51 2.92 -15.74 -2.15
C ASN A 51 3.45 -16.62 -1.01
N GLU A 52 4.72 -17.02 -1.06
CA GLU A 52 5.41 -17.67 0.06
C GLU A 52 5.68 -16.71 1.23
N TYR A 53 5.60 -15.39 0.97
CA TYR A 53 5.75 -14.36 1.98
C TYR A 53 4.39 -13.93 2.54
N LYS A 54 4.27 -14.05 3.85
CA LYS A 54 3.13 -13.55 4.62
C LYS A 54 3.32 -12.06 4.92
N GLU A 55 2.19 -11.38 5.00
CA GLU A 55 2.10 -9.97 5.35
C GLU A 55 0.87 -9.79 6.25
N MET A 56 0.93 -8.84 7.19
CA MET A 56 -0.21 -8.51 8.02
C MET A 56 -1.30 -7.86 7.17
N LYS A 57 -2.56 -8.13 7.48
CA LYS A 57 -3.69 -7.46 6.83
C LYS A 57 -3.54 -5.95 7.00
N ILE A 58 -3.61 -5.21 5.90
CA ILE A 58 -3.68 -3.75 5.93
C ILE A 58 -5.10 -3.37 6.31
N ASP A 59 -5.26 -2.79 7.50
CA ASP A 59 -6.52 -2.30 8.05
C ASP A 59 -6.48 -0.79 8.34
N PHE A 60 -5.45 -0.09 7.87
CA PHE A 60 -5.21 1.34 8.05
C PHE A 60 -5.08 2.08 6.71
N LEU A 61 -5.39 3.37 6.71
CA LEU A 61 -5.28 4.24 5.53
C LEU A 61 -3.82 4.47 5.10
N PRO A 62 -3.55 4.87 3.85
CA PRO A 62 -2.20 5.18 3.39
C PRO A 62 -1.50 6.20 4.31
N THR A 63 -0.22 5.97 4.61
CA THR A 63 0.54 6.73 5.62
C THR A 63 1.31 7.93 5.05
N TYR A 64 1.40 8.05 3.72
CA TYR A 64 2.12 9.12 3.02
C TYR A 64 1.21 9.76 1.97
N LYS A 65 1.13 11.08 1.74
CA LYS A 65 1.70 12.23 2.48
C LYS A 65 0.57 13.08 3.06
N TYR A 66 0.54 13.19 4.39
CA TYR A 66 -0.28 14.17 5.09
C TYR A 66 0.37 15.56 5.02
N ASP A 67 -0.45 16.61 5.02
CA ASP A 67 0.06 17.97 5.19
C ASP A 67 0.65 18.10 6.61
N GLY A 68 1.82 18.74 6.75
CA GLY A 68 2.64 18.69 7.97
C GLY A 68 1.96 19.23 9.24
N SER A 69 0.82 19.90 9.09
CA SER A 69 0.00 20.45 10.17
C SER A 69 -1.45 19.94 10.21
N SER A 70 -1.83 18.93 9.40
CA SER A 70 -3.21 18.43 9.40
C SER A 70 -3.33 16.93 9.10
N GLU A 71 -4.41 16.31 9.59
CA GLU A 71 -4.80 14.93 9.22
C GLU A 71 -5.34 14.82 7.78
N ASN A 72 -5.29 15.92 7.00
CA ASN A 72 -5.68 15.90 5.60
C ASN A 72 -4.49 15.54 4.71
N TYR A 73 -4.78 14.77 3.66
CA TYR A 73 -3.82 14.49 2.60
C TYR A 73 -3.43 15.78 1.86
N ASP A 74 -2.14 15.93 1.56
CA ASP A 74 -1.58 17.08 0.85
C ASP A 74 -2.08 17.09 -0.61
N LYS A 75 -3.12 17.89 -0.87
CA LYS A 75 -3.73 18.05 -2.21
C LYS A 75 -2.84 18.81 -3.20
N SER A 76 -1.78 19.47 -2.73
CA SER A 76 -0.81 20.18 -3.59
C SER A 76 0.29 19.25 -4.13
N SER A 77 0.45 18.08 -3.50
CA SER A 77 1.42 17.07 -3.90
C SER A 77 0.95 16.32 -5.15
N LYS A 78 1.87 16.10 -6.10
CA LYS A 78 1.66 15.20 -7.24
C LYS A 78 1.77 13.71 -6.87
N ARG A 79 2.03 13.39 -5.59
CA ARG A 79 2.28 12.02 -5.12
C ARG A 79 1.00 11.38 -4.60
N ILE A 80 0.71 10.18 -5.11
CA ILE A 80 -0.45 9.37 -4.75
C ILE A 80 -0.25 8.80 -3.34
N PRO A 81 -1.26 8.88 -2.45
CA PRO A 81 -1.15 8.22 -1.16
C PRO A 81 -0.94 6.71 -1.29
N SER A 82 0.09 6.18 -0.62
CA SER A 82 0.54 4.79 -0.79
C SER A 82 1.01 4.17 0.53
N TRP A 83 1.04 2.83 0.59
CA TRP A 83 1.63 2.07 1.70
C TRP A 83 3.10 1.73 1.38
N CYS A 84 3.98 2.71 1.46
CA CYS A 84 5.40 2.54 1.13
C CYS A 84 6.12 1.58 2.10
N ASP A 85 5.74 1.60 3.37
CA ASP A 85 6.33 0.79 4.44
C ASP A 85 5.60 -0.57 4.53
N ARG A 86 6.23 -1.63 4.02
CA ARG A 86 5.66 -2.99 3.98
C ARG A 86 6.56 -3.97 4.72
N ILE A 87 5.96 -4.84 5.52
CA ILE A 87 6.67 -5.85 6.32
C ILE A 87 6.23 -7.23 5.85
N LEU A 88 7.14 -7.93 5.17
CA LEU A 88 6.94 -9.30 4.71
C LEU A 88 7.81 -10.25 5.51
N TRP A 89 7.28 -11.43 5.82
CA TRP A 89 8.04 -12.52 6.44
C TRP A 89 7.69 -13.86 5.82
N LYS A 90 8.62 -14.81 5.86
CA LYS A 90 8.43 -16.20 5.46
C LYS A 90 8.72 -17.08 6.67
N GLU A 91 7.90 -18.10 6.90
CA GLU A 91 8.16 -19.08 7.96
C GLU A 91 9.27 -20.03 7.47
N GLY A 92 10.48 -19.89 8.04
CA GLY A 92 11.67 -20.65 7.64
C GLY A 92 12.92 -20.21 8.41
N ARG A 93 13.99 -21.03 8.38
CA ARG A 93 15.23 -20.78 9.13
C ARG A 93 16.13 -19.69 8.52
N ASP A 94 15.90 -19.31 7.27
CA ASP A 94 16.72 -18.32 6.57
C ASP A 94 15.96 -17.00 6.40
N SER A 95 16.49 -15.96 7.05
CA SER A 95 16.04 -14.58 6.89
C SER A 95 16.72 -13.97 5.67
N GLU A 96 16.27 -14.37 4.47
CA GLU A 96 16.79 -13.79 3.23
C GLU A 96 16.34 -12.34 3.06
N LYS A 97 17.27 -11.45 2.71
CA LYS A 97 16.93 -10.11 2.25
C LYS A 97 16.38 -10.22 0.83
N ILE A 98 15.09 -9.99 0.68
CA ILE A 98 14.43 -9.92 -0.62
C ILE A 98 14.78 -8.60 -1.28
N VAL A 99 15.39 -8.65 -2.46
CA VAL A 99 15.44 -7.51 -3.37
C VAL A 99 14.31 -7.71 -4.37
N ILE A 100 13.21 -6.98 -4.20
CA ILE A 100 12.13 -7.00 -5.19
C ILE A 100 12.55 -6.02 -6.29
N PRO A 101 12.67 -6.46 -7.55
CA PRO A 101 12.94 -5.53 -8.64
C PRO A 101 11.75 -4.57 -8.75
N VAL A 102 11.95 -3.34 -8.29
CA VAL A 102 11.02 -2.25 -8.53
C VAL A 102 11.36 -1.74 -9.93
N CYS A 103 10.44 -1.92 -10.88
CA CYS A 103 10.55 -1.32 -12.21
C CYS A 103 10.40 0.21 -12.14
#